data_AF-A0A9E3LIW7-F1
#
_entry.id   AF-A0A9E3LIW7-F1
#
_cell.length_a   1.000
_cell.length_b   1.000
_cell.length_c   1.000
_cell.angle_alpha   90.00
_cell.angle_beta   90.00
_cell.angle_gamma   90.00
#
_symmetry.space_group_name_H-M   'P 1'
#
loop_
_entity.id
_entity.type
_entity.pdbx_description
1 polymer ?
#
loop_
_entity_poly.entity_id
_entity_poly.type
_entity_poly.pdbx_seq_one_letter_code
_entity_poly.pdbx_strand_id
1 'polypeptide(L)'
;MLAGLGLVVGSWALLPPYSGPPLNTADMVEFVDHVVPGVVVIAISVASLLLARAGRAAGARFPAGLGIVLAGFWMVATHLPLVLQATRQQAPWGATIYHSLPGLAVLALGVAWAVIYRTPAPEGG
;
A
#
# COMPACT_ATOMS: atom_id res chain seq x y z
N MET A 1 5.54 -15.20 -3.90
CA MET A 1 6.34 -14.35 -2.99
C MET A 1 5.72 -12.98 -2.79
N LEU A 2 5.53 -12.17 -3.85
CA LEU A 2 4.98 -10.81 -3.73
C LEU A 2 3.60 -10.72 -3.08
N ALA A 3 2.68 -11.65 -3.35
CA ALA A 3 1.37 -11.68 -2.71
C ALA A 3 1.44 -11.89 -1.20
N GLY A 4 2.39 -12.72 -0.71
CA GLY A 4 2.61 -12.87 0.73
C GLY A 4 3.15 -11.58 1.36
N LEU A 5 4.09 -10.91 0.67
CA LEU A 5 4.60 -9.60 1.09
C LEU A 5 3.48 -8.55 1.13
N GLY A 6 2.56 -8.57 0.17
CA GLY A 6 1.40 -7.68 0.16
C GLY A 6 0.45 -7.88 1.34
N LEU A 7 0.29 -9.10 1.86
CA LEU A 7 -0.46 -9.31 3.10
C LEU A 7 0.24 -8.65 4.30
N VAL A 8 1.56 -8.78 4.40
CA VAL A 8 2.34 -8.17 5.50
C VAL A 8 2.31 -6.65 5.41
N VAL A 9 2.64 -6.08 4.25
CA VAL A 9 2.68 -4.63 4.02
C VAL A 9 1.28 -4.03 4.13
N GLY A 10 0.26 -4.68 3.57
CA GLY A 10 -1.13 -4.23 3.66
C GLY A 10 -1.63 -4.23 5.10
N SER A 11 -1.30 -5.25 5.89
CA SER A 11 -1.65 -5.30 7.33
C SER A 11 -0.93 -4.22 8.13
N TRP A 12 0.35 -3.98 7.83
CA TRP A 12 1.11 -2.91 8.46
C TRP A 12 0.54 -1.52 8.13
N ALA A 13 0.07 -1.31 6.89
CA ALA A 13 -0.58 -0.07 6.49
C ALA A 13 -1.87 0.25 7.26
N LEU A 14 -2.51 -0.75 7.88
CA LEU A 14 -3.70 -0.56 8.73
C LEU A 14 -3.37 -0.04 10.12
N LEU A 15 -2.13 -0.15 10.60
CA LEU A 15 -1.79 0.12 12.00
C LEU A 15 -1.86 1.60 12.44
N PRO A 16 -1.53 2.60 11.61
CA PRO A 16 -1.35 3.96 12.12
C PRO A 16 -2.56 4.57 12.84
N PRO A 17 -3.82 4.40 12.37
CA PRO A 17 -5.00 4.86 13.10
C PRO A 17 -5.21 4.27 14.49
N TYR A 18 -4.51 3.18 14.83
CA TYR A 18 -4.72 2.43 16.07
C TYR A 18 -3.48 2.42 16.98
N SER A 19 -2.35 2.95 16.53
CA SER A 19 -1.10 2.86 17.27
C SER A 19 -0.09 3.93 16.86
N GLY A 20 0.93 4.15 17.70
CA GLY A 20 1.94 5.17 17.47
C GLY A 20 1.56 6.56 18.01
N PRO A 21 2.38 7.59 17.72
CA PRO A 21 2.14 8.94 18.20
C PRO A 21 0.91 9.57 17.51
N PRO A 22 0.06 10.31 18.24
CA PRO A 22 -1.12 10.93 17.65
C PRO A 22 -0.75 12.07 16.70
N LEU A 23 -1.59 12.29 15.69
CA LEU A 23 -1.53 13.42 14.78
C LEU A 23 -2.60 14.46 15.12
N ASN A 24 -2.36 15.72 14.72
CA ASN A 24 -3.39 16.76 14.78
C ASN A 24 -4.25 16.71 13.51
N THR A 25 -5.00 15.62 13.36
CA THR A 25 -5.93 15.37 12.24
C THR A 25 -7.22 14.76 12.79
N ALA A 26 -8.29 14.76 12.01
CA ALA A 26 -9.50 14.05 12.40
C ALA A 26 -9.28 12.54 12.27
N ASP A 27 -9.63 11.76 13.31
CA ASP A 27 -9.46 10.30 13.34
C ASP A 27 -10.04 9.60 12.10
N MET A 28 -11.17 10.11 11.58
CA MET A 28 -11.80 9.55 10.39
C MET A 28 -10.94 9.75 9.12
N VAL A 29 -10.19 10.84 9.01
CA VAL A 29 -9.27 11.08 7.89
C VAL A 29 -8.13 10.07 7.94
N GLU A 30 -7.51 9.91 9.11
CA GLU A 30 -6.43 8.94 9.31
C GLU A 30 -6.91 7.51 9.04
N PHE A 31 -8.11 7.16 9.51
CA PHE A 31 -8.75 5.88 9.21
C PHE A 31 -8.91 5.66 7.71
N VAL A 32 -9.46 6.63 6.95
CA VAL A 32 -9.64 6.46 5.49
C VAL A 32 -8.30 6.30 4.79
N ASP A 33 -7.31 7.12 5.14
CA ASP A 33 -6.01 7.17 4.48
C ASP A 33 -5.15 5.93 4.70
N HIS A 34 -5.46 5.14 5.73
CA HIS A 34 -4.75 3.90 6.05
C HIS A 34 -5.57 2.65 5.78
N VAL A 35 -6.81 2.61 6.27
CA VAL A 35 -7.62 1.40 6.27
C VAL A 35 -8.10 1.07 4.87
N VAL A 36 -8.57 2.04 4.09
CA VAL A 36 -9.06 1.78 2.73
C VAL A 36 -7.91 1.27 1.83
N PRO A 37 -6.75 1.94 1.74
CA PRO A 37 -5.62 1.41 0.96
C PRO A 37 -5.13 0.05 1.48
N GLY A 38 -4.99 -0.12 2.80
CA GLY A 38 -4.50 -1.39 3.38
C GLY A 38 -5.42 -2.57 3.07
N VAL A 39 -6.74 -2.40 3.19
CA VAL A 39 -7.74 -3.43 2.82
C VAL A 39 -7.66 -3.74 1.33
N VAL A 40 -7.49 -2.73 0.46
CA VAL A 40 -7.32 -2.96 -0.99
C VAL A 40 -6.08 -3.81 -1.27
N VAL A 41 -4.94 -3.51 -0.65
CA VAL A 41 -3.70 -4.27 -0.84
C VAL A 41 -3.86 -5.72 -0.34
N ILE A 42 -4.51 -5.92 0.80
CA ILE A 42 -4.82 -7.26 1.34
C ILE A 42 -5.73 -8.02 0.38
N ALA A 43 -6.82 -7.41 -0.08
CA ALA A 43 -7.78 -8.03 -0.99
C ALA A 43 -7.13 -8.46 -2.32
N ILE A 44 -6.31 -7.58 -2.92
CA ILE A 44 -5.54 -7.89 -4.12
C ILE A 44 -4.57 -9.05 -3.88
N SER A 45 -3.90 -9.05 -2.72
CA SER A 45 -2.94 -10.10 -2.34
C SER A 45 -3.62 -11.45 -2.15
N VAL A 46 -4.75 -11.50 -1.45
CA VAL A 46 -5.58 -12.70 -1.28
C VAL A 46 -6.07 -13.20 -2.64
N ALA A 47 -6.67 -12.32 -3.46
CA ALA A 47 -7.16 -12.68 -4.78
C ALA A 47 -6.04 -13.25 -5.66
N SER A 48 -4.86 -12.65 -5.63
CA SER A 48 -3.67 -13.13 -6.37
C SER A 48 -3.23 -14.52 -5.93
N LEU A 49 -3.27 -14.83 -4.63
CA LEU A 49 -2.97 -16.17 -4.11
C LEU A 49 -4.01 -17.20 -4.55
N LEU A 50 -5.29 -16.84 -4.50
CA LEU A 50 -6.39 -17.71 -4.93
C LEU A 50 -6.33 -18.01 -6.43
N LEU A 51 -6.09 -16.99 -7.26
CA LEU A 51 -5.92 -17.17 -8.71
C LEU A 51 -4.67 -17.97 -9.05
N ALA A 52 -3.58 -17.83 -8.30
CA ALA A 52 -2.37 -18.62 -8.49
C ALA A 52 -2.63 -20.10 -8.18
N ARG A 53 -3.36 -20.40 -7.09
CA ARG A 53 -3.79 -21.77 -6.76
C ARG A 53 -4.69 -22.38 -7.85
N ALA A 54 -5.52 -21.56 -8.49
CA ALA A 54 -6.40 -21.99 -9.58
C ALA A 54 -5.72 -22.04 -10.96
N GLY A 55 -4.42 -21.71 -11.08
CA GLY A 55 -3.72 -21.65 -12.37
C GLY A 55 -4.17 -20.50 -13.29
N ARG A 56 -4.87 -19.49 -12.77
CA ARG A 56 -5.52 -18.40 -13.54
C ARG A 56 -4.90 -17.01 -13.30
N ALA A 57 -3.69 -16.94 -12.77
CA ALA A 57 -3.10 -15.68 -12.32
C ALA A 57 -2.44 -14.84 -13.44
N ALA A 58 -2.16 -15.39 -14.62
CA ALA A 58 -1.30 -14.75 -15.62
C ALA A 58 -1.80 -13.35 -16.04
N GLY A 59 -3.07 -13.22 -16.44
CA GLY A 59 -3.63 -11.94 -16.89
C GLY A 59 -3.95 -10.94 -15.78
N ALA A 60 -4.07 -11.39 -14.53
CA ALA A 60 -4.50 -10.54 -13.42
C ALA A 60 -3.34 -9.88 -12.66
N ARG A 61 -2.10 -10.38 -12.82
CA ARG A 61 -0.94 -9.94 -12.01
C ARG A 61 -0.51 -8.50 -12.26
N PHE A 62 -0.49 -8.04 -13.51
CA PHE A 62 -0.13 -6.66 -13.82
C PHE A 62 -1.18 -5.65 -13.32
N PRO A 63 -2.49 -5.81 -13.63
CA PRO A 63 -3.53 -4.96 -13.07
C PRO A 63 -3.56 -4.95 -11.54
N ALA A 64 -3.31 -6.10 -10.89
CA ALA A 64 -3.15 -6.19 -9.44
C ALA A 64 -2.02 -5.28 -8.92
N GLY A 65 -0.86 -5.28 -9.58
CA GLY A 65 0.25 -4.39 -9.24
C GLY A 65 -0.14 -2.91 -9.36
N LEU A 66 -0.84 -2.52 -10.44
CA LEU A 66 -1.34 -1.15 -10.61
C LEU A 66 -2.34 -0.75 -9.52
N GLY A 67 -3.22 -1.66 -9.09
CA GLY A 67 -4.13 -1.42 -7.97
C GLY A 67 -3.37 -1.11 -6.67
N ILE A 68 -2.28 -1.83 -6.40
CA ILE A 68 -1.40 -1.56 -5.25
C ILE A 68 -0.65 -0.23 -5.43
N VAL A 69 -0.21 0.11 -6.64
CA VAL A 69 0.39 1.43 -6.94
C VAL A 69 -0.58 2.56 -6.61
N LEU A 70 -1.84 2.46 -7.04
CA LEU A 70 -2.85 3.48 -6.76
C LEU A 70 -3.12 3.61 -5.26
N ALA A 71 -3.19 2.49 -4.54
CA ALA A 71 -3.33 2.49 -3.09
C ALA A 71 -2.13 3.19 -2.40
N GLY A 72 -0.90 2.86 -2.79
CA GLY A 72 0.29 3.50 -2.23
C GLY A 72 0.41 4.98 -2.61
N PHE A 73 0.05 5.34 -3.83
CA PHE A 73 0.02 6.72 -4.29
C PHE A 73 -0.98 7.55 -3.49
N TRP A 74 -2.19 7.01 -3.24
CA TRP A 74 -3.17 7.64 -2.35
C TRP A 74 -2.54 7.98 -1.00
N MET A 75 -1.98 6.96 -0.33
CA MET A 75 -1.38 7.14 1.00
C MET A 75 -0.29 8.21 1.01
N VAL A 76 0.63 8.18 0.03
CA VAL A 76 1.73 9.14 -0.05
C VAL A 76 1.20 10.56 -0.33
N ALA A 77 0.21 10.69 -1.22
CA ALA A 77 -0.36 11.98 -1.57
C ALA A 77 -1.06 12.63 -0.37
N THR A 78 -1.82 11.88 0.41
CA THR A 78 -2.53 12.41 1.59
C THR A 78 -1.59 12.72 2.76
N HIS A 79 -0.38 12.14 2.78
CA HIS A 79 0.65 12.42 3.79
C HIS A 79 1.59 13.58 3.44
N LEU A 80 1.57 14.08 2.20
CA LEU A 80 2.43 15.19 1.79
C LEU A 80 2.25 16.46 2.67
N PRO A 81 1.02 16.86 3.06
CA PRO A 81 0.83 17.97 3.99
C PRO A 81 1.48 17.73 5.36
N LEU A 82 1.47 16.49 5.87
CA LEU A 82 2.10 16.14 7.15
C LEU A 82 3.63 16.29 7.09
N VAL A 83 4.24 15.87 5.97
CA VAL A 83 5.68 16.09 5.72
C VAL A 83 5.99 17.58 5.67
N LEU A 84 5.14 18.39 5.03
CA LEU A 84 5.30 19.84 4.99
C LEU A 84 5.14 20.51 6.36
N GLN A 85 4.27 19.99 7.22
CA GLN A 85 4.16 20.46 8.61
C GLN A 85 5.42 20.14 9.41
N ALA A 86 5.99 18.95 9.23
CA ALA A 86 7.22 18.54 9.91
C ALA A 86 8.43 19.42 9.52
N THR A 87 8.55 19.81 8.24
CA THR A 87 9.63 20.72 7.79
C THR A 87 9.48 22.13 8.38
N ARG A 88 8.26 22.52 8.76
CA ARG A 88 7.96 23.79 9.45
C ARG A 88 7.98 23.67 10.98
N GLN A 89 8.41 22.53 11.52
CA GLN A 89 8.40 22.23 12.97
C GLN A 89 7.00 22.27 13.61
N GLN A 90 5.95 22.05 12.80
CA GLN A 90 4.55 22.02 13.25
C GLN A 90 4.05 20.62 13.57
N ALA A 91 4.81 19.58 13.19
CA ALA A 91 4.54 18.18 13.52
C ALA A 91 5.84 17.48 13.92
N PRO A 92 5.83 16.56 14.91
CA PRO A 92 7.02 15.78 15.25
C PRO A 92 7.43 14.84 14.11
N TRP A 93 8.70 14.86 13.70
CA TRP A 93 9.23 13.97 12.66
C TRP A 93 9.00 12.49 12.94
N GLY A 94 9.07 12.07 14.21
CA GLY A 94 8.79 10.69 14.59
C GLY A 94 7.38 10.24 14.22
N ALA A 95 6.38 11.10 14.47
CA ALA A 95 5.00 10.85 14.06
C ALA A 95 4.88 10.85 12.54
N THR A 96 5.42 11.88 11.87
CA THR A 96 5.39 12.01 10.41
C THR A 96 5.97 10.78 9.71
N ILE A 97 7.12 10.27 10.17
CA ILE A 97 7.76 9.07 9.61
C ILE A 97 6.89 7.84 9.86
N TYR A 98 6.43 7.64 11.10
CA TYR A 98 5.61 6.50 11.47
C TYR A 98 4.35 6.37 10.60
N HIS A 99 3.67 7.50 10.37
CA HIS A 99 2.43 7.56 9.57
C HIS A 99 2.70 7.49 8.06
N SER A 100 3.79 8.07 7.56
CA SER A 100 4.06 8.11 6.11
C SER A 100 4.71 6.83 5.57
N LEU A 101 5.49 6.13 6.38
CA LEU A 101 6.34 5.02 5.93
C LEU A 101 5.54 3.84 5.33
N PRO A 102 4.38 3.42 5.88
CA PRO A 102 3.58 2.38 5.27
C PRO A 102 3.12 2.74 3.84
N GLY A 103 2.77 4.01 3.58
CA GLY A 103 2.40 4.48 2.24
C GLY A 103 3.53 4.30 1.22
N LEU A 104 4.76 4.64 1.60
CA LEU A 104 5.95 4.42 0.77
C LEU A 104 6.19 2.93 0.50
N ALA A 105 6.01 2.08 1.52
CA ALA A 105 6.18 0.63 1.38
C ALA A 105 5.12 0.01 0.44
N VAL A 106 3.86 0.44 0.56
CA VAL A 106 2.78 0.03 -0.36
C VAL A 106 3.08 0.48 -1.78
N LEU A 107 3.50 1.73 -1.98
CA LEU A 107 3.82 2.25 -3.31
C LEU A 107 4.99 1.47 -3.94
N ALA A 108 6.07 1.26 -3.18
CA ALA A 108 7.23 0.50 -3.64
C ALA A 108 6.86 -0.95 -4.00
N LEU A 109 6.03 -1.61 -3.19
CA LEU A 109 5.51 -2.94 -3.47
C LEU A 109 4.70 -2.95 -4.78
N GLY A 110 3.79 -2.00 -4.96
CA GLY A 110 2.96 -1.93 -6.17
C GLY A 110 3.80 -1.73 -7.42
N VAL A 111 4.79 -0.83 -7.38
CA VAL A 111 5.70 -0.58 -8.49
C VAL A 111 6.51 -1.83 -8.80
N ALA A 112 7.12 -2.46 -7.79
CA ALA A 112 7.87 -3.70 -7.98
C ALA A 112 7.00 -4.80 -8.59
N TRP A 113 5.76 -4.94 -8.10
CA TRP A 113 4.79 -5.91 -8.59
C TRP A 113 4.43 -5.67 -10.06
N ALA A 114 4.03 -4.44 -10.41
CA ALA A 114 3.66 -4.08 -11.77
C ALA A 114 4.85 -4.26 -12.74
N VAL A 115 6.06 -3.86 -12.33
CA VAL A 115 7.27 -4.02 -13.14
C VAL A 115 7.61 -5.50 -13.38
N ILE A 116 7.54 -6.35 -12.35
CA ILE A 116 7.85 -7.77 -12.46
C ILE A 116 6.87 -8.51 -13.39
N TYR A 117 5.59 -8.11 -13.40
CA TYR A 117 4.55 -8.80 -14.18
C TYR A 117 4.09 -8.04 -15.44
N ARG A 118 4.83 -7.02 -15.87
CA ARG A 118 4.47 -6.16 -17.02
C ARG A 118 4.33 -6.90 -18.35
N THR A 119 5.00 -8.03 -18.52
CA THR A 119 4.92 -8.87 -19.71
C THR A 119 4.08 -10.12 -19.40
N PRO A 120 3.04 -10.41 -20.19
CA PRO A 120 2.38 -11.72 -20.14
C PRO A 120 3.41 -12.82 -20.37
N ALA A 121 3.27 -13.96 -19.68
CA ALA A 121 4.01 -15.16 -20.07
C ALA A 121 3.63 -15.51 -21.54
N PRO A 122 4.57 -15.94 -22.38
CA PRO A 122 4.25 -16.32 -23.76
C PRO A 122 3.16 -17.40 -23.75
N GLU A 123 2.11 -17.18 -24.54
CA GLU A 123 1.08 -18.18 -24.76
C GLU A 123 1.67 -19.34 -25.58
N GLY A 124 1.98 -20.46 -24.93
CA GLY A 124 2.27 -21.74 -25.60
C GLY A 124 3.73 -22.19 -25.58
N GLY A 125 4.05 -23.06 -24.63
CA GLY A 125 5.19 -23.98 -24.67
C GLY A 125 4.75 -25.35 -24.18
#